data_AF-A0A7Z0VT72-F1
#
_entry.id   AF-A0A7Z0VT72-F1
#
_cell.length_a   1.000
_cell.length_b   1.000
_cell.length_c   1.000
_cell.angle_alpha   90.00
_cell.angle_beta   90.00
_cell.angle_gamma   90.00
#
_symmetry.space_group_name_H-M   'P 1'
#
loop_
_entity.id
_entity.type
_entity.pdbx_description
1 polymer ?
#
loop_
_entity_poly.entity_id
_entity_poly.type
_entity_poly.pdbx_seq_one_letter_code
_entity_poly.pdbx_strand_id
1 'polypeptide(L)' 'MTAKKLPVDPRDAFAPTQYYSIASVCDVLQVSRGLINEALIHGDLKAIKAGTRIRIRGKELNAWLTPYR' A
#
# COMPACT_ATOMS: atom_id res chain seq x y z
N MET A 1 11.40 -18.13 14.95
CA MET A 1 10.60 -17.62 13.82
C MET A 1 9.54 -16.69 14.38
N THR A 2 9.80 -15.39 14.35
CA THR A 2 8.88 -14.38 14.91
C THR A 2 7.72 -14.24 13.95
N ALA A 3 6.54 -14.70 14.36
CA ALA A 3 5.31 -14.50 13.61
C ALA A 3 5.12 -13.00 13.40
N LYS A 4 5.27 -12.54 12.15
CA LYS A 4 4.75 -11.24 11.71
C LYS A 4 3.25 -11.33 11.90
N LYS A 5 2.78 -10.90 13.07
CA LYS A 5 1.36 -10.67 13.36
C LYS A 5 0.89 -9.70 12.28
N LEU A 6 0.19 -10.21 11.27
CA LEU A 6 -0.54 -9.36 10.35
C LEU A 6 -1.43 -8.45 11.22
N PRO A 7 -1.43 -7.14 10.99
CA PRO A 7 -2.27 -6.23 11.77
C PRO A 7 -3.72 -6.69 11.68
N VAL A 8 -4.41 -6.72 12.83
CA VAL A 8 -5.77 -7.26 12.97
C VAL A 8 -6.78 -6.49 12.11
N ASP A 9 -6.41 -5.26 11.74
CA ASP A 9 -7.12 -4.40 10.79
C ASP A 9 -6.18 -4.03 9.63
N PRO A 10 -6.55 -4.28 8.36
CA PRO A 10 -5.77 -3.84 7.20
C PRO A 10 -5.70 -2.30 7.10
N ARG A 11 -6.52 -1.58 7.87
CA ARG A 11 -6.59 -0.11 7.94
C ARG A 11 -5.46 0.55 8.73
N ASP A 12 -4.86 -0.16 9.68
CA ASP A 12 -3.68 0.28 10.45
C ASP A 12 -2.38 -0.35 9.92
N ALA A 13 -2.46 -1.03 8.76
CA ALA A 13 -1.31 -1.76 8.20
C ALA A 13 -0.19 -0.84 7.72
N PHE A 14 -0.50 0.42 7.38
CA PHE A 14 0.47 1.39 6.90
C PHE A 14 0.45 2.66 7.74
N ALA A 15 1.63 3.10 8.18
CA ALA A 15 1.78 4.38 8.86
C ALA A 15 1.57 5.52 7.84
N PRO A 16 0.67 6.50 8.11
CA PRO A 16 0.26 7.49 7.11
C PRO A 16 1.37 8.45 6.67
N THR A 17 2.41 8.61 7.49
CA THR A 17 3.58 9.45 7.22
C THR A 17 4.70 8.70 6.49
N GLN A 18 4.64 7.38 6.43
CA GLN A 18 5.68 6.56 5.80
C GLN A 18 5.42 6.33 4.31
N TYR A 19 6.49 5.98 3.59
CA TYR A 19 6.47 5.64 2.18
C TYR A 19 6.87 4.19 1.98
N TYR A 20 6.03 3.46 1.27
CA TYR A 20 6.19 2.04 1.02
C TYR A 20 6.51 1.78 -0.44
N SER A 21 7.34 0.77 -0.69
CA SER A 21 7.58 0.27 -2.04
C SER A 21 6.43 -0.65 -2.46
N ILE A 22 6.18 -0.78 -3.77
CA ILE A 22 5.13 -1.70 -4.28
C ILE A 22 5.33 -3.12 -3.74
N ALA A 23 6.58 -3.61 -3.68
CA ALA A 23 6.87 -4.94 -3.15
C ALA A 23 6.46 -5.08 -1.67
N SER A 24 6.81 -4.10 -0.84
CA SER A 24 6.41 -4.08 0.57
C SER A 24 4.89 -4.03 0.75
N VAL A 25 4.18 -3.31 -0.12
CA VAL A 25 2.73 -3.25 -0.11
C VAL A 25 2.11 -4.60 -0.47
N CYS A 26 2.61 -5.26 -1.52
CA CYS A 26 2.20 -6.61 -1.89
C CYS A 26 2.42 -7.61 -0.75
N ASP A 27 3.57 -7.54 -0.06
CA ASP A 27 3.88 -8.42 1.07
C ASP A 27 2.91 -8.20 2.26
N VAL A 28 2.58 -6.95 2.57
CA VAL A 28 1.71 -6.61 3.71
C VAL A 28 0.25 -6.96 3.42
N LEU A 29 -0.22 -6.64 2.22
CA LEU A 29 -1.61 -6.88 1.82
C LEU A 29 -1.86 -8.28 1.26
N GLN A 30 -0.81 -9.06 1.02
CA GLN A 30 -0.88 -10.38 0.38
C GLN A 30 -1.61 -10.32 -0.97
N VAL A 31 -1.41 -9.23 -1.73
CA VAL A 31 -2.01 -9.01 -3.06
C VAL A 31 -0.98 -9.06 -4.17
N SER A 32 -1.45 -9.36 -5.38
CA SER A 32 -0.61 -9.39 -6.56
C SER A 32 -0.12 -7.99 -6.95
N ARG A 33 1.06 -7.94 -7.56
CA ARG A 33 1.62 -6.68 -8.09
C ARG A 33 0.76 -6.07 -9.19
N GLY A 34 0.06 -6.92 -9.95
CA GLY A 34 -0.87 -6.50 -11.00
C GLY A 34 -1.97 -5.62 -10.43
N LEU A 35 -2.58 -6.02 -9.32
CA LEU A 35 -3.67 -5.28 -8.68
C LEU A 35 -3.20 -3.90 -8.20
N ILE A 36 -2.02 -3.80 -7.59
CA ILE A 36 -1.45 -2.50 -7.20
C ILE A 36 -1.15 -1.63 -8.44
N ASN A 37 -0.59 -2.21 -9.50
CA ASN A 37 -0.31 -1.48 -10.73
C ASN A 37 -1.59 -1.00 -11.41
N GLU A 38 -2.65 -1.81 -11.47
CA GLU A 38 -3.95 -1.41 -11.98
C GLU A 38 -4.50 -0.23 -11.18
N ALA A 39 -4.50 -0.29 -9.85
CA ALA A 39 -4.94 0.84 -9.02
C ALA A 39 -4.13 2.12 -9.25
N LEU A 40 -2.82 2.01 -9.55
CA LEU A 40 -1.98 3.15 -9.93
C LEU A 40 -2.32 3.69 -11.33
N ILE A 41 -2.64 2.81 -12.29
CA ILE A 41 -3.01 3.17 -13.67
C ILE A 41 -4.39 3.81 -13.72
N HIS A 42 -5.36 3.26 -13.00
CA HIS A 42 -6.73 3.78 -12.89
C HIS A 42 -6.80 5.08 -12.08
N GLY A 43 -5.75 5.41 -11.31
CA GLY A 43 -5.67 6.63 -10.50
C GLY A 43 -6.36 6.51 -9.13
N ASP A 44 -6.84 5.32 -8.78
CA ASP A 44 -7.42 5.01 -7.46
C ASP A 44 -6.38 5.08 -6.35
N LEU A 45 -5.11 4.83 -6.68
CA LEU A 45 -3.99 4.88 -5.75
C LEU A 45 -2.95 5.92 -6.22
N LYS A 46 -2.60 6.87 -5.35
CA LYS A 46 -1.55 7.85 -5.65
C LYS A 46 -0.20 7.36 -5.18
N ALA A 47 0.77 7.43 -6.07
CA ALA A 47 2.18 7.21 -5.76
C ALA A 47 3.04 8.41 -6.12
N ILE A 48 4.16 8.54 -5.44
CA ILE A 48 5.21 9.49 -5.77
C ILE A 48 6.37 8.76 -6.45
N LYS A 49 6.97 9.41 -7.44
CA LYS A 49 8.19 8.94 -8.08
C LYS A 49 9.38 9.54 -7.35
N ALA A 50 10.13 8.70 -6.62
CA ALA A 50 11.35 9.07 -5.93
C ALA A 50 12.55 8.62 -6.78
N GLY A 51 12.95 9.46 -7.75
CA GLY A 51 13.96 9.13 -8.74
C GLY A 51 13.50 8.04 -9.70
N THR A 52 14.18 6.89 -9.69
CA THR A 52 13.82 5.72 -10.51
C THR A 52 12.80 4.79 -9.84
N ARG A 53 12.44 5.03 -8.58
CA ARG A 53 11.57 4.15 -7.79
C ARG A 53 10.20 4.78 -7.55
N ILE A 54 9.15 3.97 -7.60
CA ILE A 54 7.79 4.35 -7.21
C ILE A 54 7.62 4.07 -5.72
N ARG A 55 7.10 5.04 -4.97
CA ARG A 55 6.73 4.88 -3.56
C ARG A 55 5.31 5.36 -3.32
N ILE A 56 4.57 4.59 -2.54
CA ILE A 56 3.18 4.87 -2.19
C ILE A 56 3.17 5.35 -0.74
N ARG A 57 2.47 6.46 -0.46
CA ARG A 57 2.36 6.97 0.90
C ARG A 57 1.36 6.12 1.68
N GLY A 58 1.65 5.80 2.93
CA GLY A 58 0.76 4.98 3.76
C GLY A 58 -0.66 5.55 3.88
N LYS A 59 -0.80 6.88 3.90
CA LYS A 59 -2.12 7.54 3.91
C LYS A 59 -2.95 7.19 2.67
N GLU A 60 -2.33 7.15 1.50
CA GLU A 60 -3.02 6.83 0.23
C GLU A 60 -3.40 5.35 0.19
N LEU A 61 -2.55 4.47 0.72
CA LEU A 61 -2.89 3.05 0.89
C LEU A 61 -4.08 2.87 1.82
N ASN A 62 -4.08 3.52 2.97
CA ASN A 62 -5.19 3.42 3.92
C ASN A 62 -6.48 3.99 3.33
N ALA A 63 -6.40 5.11 2.59
CA ALA A 63 -7.56 5.69 1.89
C ALA A 63 -8.12 4.72 0.84
N TRP A 64 -7.24 4.10 0.04
CA TRP A 64 -7.63 3.12 -0.98
C TRP A 64 -8.23 1.84 -0.37
N LEU A 65 -7.72 1.38 0.78
CA LEU A 65 -8.24 0.22 1.51
C LEU A 65 -9.54 0.50 2.26
N THR A 66 -9.94 1.76 2.41
CA THR A 66 -11.16 2.12 3.11
C THR A 66 -12.24 2.43 2.07
N PRO A 67 -13.10 1.46 1.71
CA PRO A 67 -14.19 1.75 0.80
C PRO A 67 -15.14 2.71 1.52
N TYR A 68 -15.40 3.84 0.87
CA TYR A 68 -16.39 4.87 1.17
C TYR A 68 -17.40 4.49 2.27
N ARG A 69 -17.37 5.26 3.36
CA ARG A 69 -18.46 5.34 4.33
C ARG A 69 -19.54 6.28 3.82
#